data_AF-A0A8K0D124-F1
#
_entry.id   AF-A0A8K0D124-F1
#
_cell.length_a   1.000
_cell.length_b   1.000
_cell.length_c   1.000
_cell.angle_alpha   90.00
_cell.angle_beta   90.00
_cell.angle_gamma   90.00
#
_symmetry.space_group_name_H-M   'P 1'
#
loop_
_entity.id
_entity.type
_entity.pdbx_description
1 polymer ?
#
loop_
_entity_poly.entity_id
_entity_poly.type
_entity_poly.pdbx_seq_one_letter_code
_entity_poly.pdbx_strand_id
1 'polypeptide(L)'
;MASDNEACCESDPNFAVICGFLEKFGVTCGLANIDFLDLQDMLENNQEVPQELVDLHIKLLRKARKSVSSERWERAIIKLCHGFCSQDAWEIERFGYKKARLSSKLRILKELLEMQFDYNAKFKNEINKLSADELRTQPLGKDRHGHVYWFQSDNSCQIRVYKEDPDEETWSLVAK
;
A
#
# COMPACT_ATOMS: atom_id res chain seq x y z
N MET A 1 -29.11 -1.39 -10.38
CA MET A 1 -28.34 -0.44 -9.56
C MET A 1 -27.54 -1.31 -8.61
N ALA A 2 -26.25 -1.52 -8.89
CA ALA A 2 -25.40 -2.26 -7.98
C ALA A 2 -25.32 -1.41 -6.71
N SER A 3 -25.61 -2.01 -5.55
CA SER A 3 -25.34 -1.39 -4.27
C SER A 3 -23.87 -0.98 -4.26
N ASP A 4 -23.60 0.31 -4.20
CA ASP A 4 -22.29 0.84 -3.86
C ASP A 4 -22.00 0.35 -2.43
N ASN A 5 -21.45 -0.86 -2.31
CA ASN A 5 -20.62 -1.17 -1.15
C ASN A 5 -19.53 -0.10 -1.19
N GLU A 6 -19.57 0.84 -0.25
CA GLU A 6 -18.51 1.82 -0.07
C GLU A 6 -17.19 1.06 -0.06
N ALA A 7 -16.39 1.23 -1.12
CA ALA A 7 -15.08 0.61 -1.19
C ALA A 7 -14.26 1.15 -0.01
N CYS A 8 -13.84 0.25 0.88
CA CYS A 8 -13.07 0.57 2.08
C CYS A 8 -11.73 -0.17 2.06
N CYS A 9 -10.69 0.46 2.58
CA CYS A 9 -9.34 -0.07 2.65
C CYS A 9 -9.29 -1.44 3.35
N GLU A 10 -10.11 -1.62 4.38
CA GLU A 10 -10.18 -2.85 5.17
C GLU A 10 -10.66 -4.08 4.39
N SER A 11 -11.40 -3.84 3.31
CA SER A 11 -11.90 -4.90 2.43
C SER A 11 -10.98 -5.18 1.23
N ASP A 12 -9.93 -4.38 1.03
CA ASP A 12 -9.01 -4.52 -0.10
C ASP A 12 -7.66 -5.09 0.36
N PRO A 13 -7.24 -6.27 -0.14
CA PRO A 13 -6.00 -6.91 0.28
C PRO A 13 -4.75 -6.09 -0.03
N ASN A 14 -4.80 -5.16 -0.99
CA ASN A 14 -3.67 -4.26 -1.26
C ASN A 14 -3.37 -3.36 -0.06
N PHE A 15 -4.37 -3.02 0.75
CA PHE A 15 -4.13 -2.23 1.95
C PHE A 15 -3.33 -2.98 3.01
N ALA A 16 -3.57 -4.29 3.19
CA ALA A 16 -2.71 -5.11 4.04
C ALA A 16 -1.29 -5.23 3.52
N VAL A 17 -1.11 -5.33 2.20
CA VAL A 17 0.24 -5.36 1.61
C VAL A 17 0.96 -4.04 1.90
N ILE A 18 0.27 -2.91 1.76
CA ILE A 18 0.81 -1.58 2.09
C ILE A 18 1.19 -1.52 3.58
N CYS A 19 0.28 -1.89 4.49
CA CYS A 19 0.53 -1.87 5.93
C CYS A 19 1.71 -2.78 6.31
N GLY A 20 1.76 -4.00 5.77
CA GLY A 20 2.86 -4.93 6.01
C GLY A 20 4.20 -4.43 5.47
N PHE A 21 4.21 -3.72 4.33
CA PHE A 21 5.42 -3.04 3.86
C PHE A 21 5.85 -1.93 4.83
N LEU A 22 4.91 -1.10 5.29
CA LEU A 22 5.23 0.02 6.17
C LEU A 22 5.78 -0.48 7.52
N GLU A 23 5.14 -1.48 8.12
CA GLU A 23 5.58 -2.13 9.35
C GLU A 23 7.00 -2.70 9.21
N LYS A 24 7.25 -3.48 8.16
CA LYS A 24 8.50 -4.25 8.04
C LYS A 24 9.65 -3.47 7.41
N PHE A 25 9.33 -2.60 6.46
CA PHE A 25 10.30 -2.00 5.55
C PHE A 25 10.25 -0.47 5.51
N GLY A 26 9.25 0.17 6.12
CA GLY A 26 9.06 1.62 6.08
C GLY A 26 10.31 2.39 6.52
N VAL A 27 10.87 2.03 7.68
CA VAL A 27 12.08 2.66 8.23
C VAL A 27 13.29 2.45 7.31
N THR A 28 13.55 1.22 6.86
CA THR A 28 14.67 0.89 5.96
C THR A 28 14.52 1.58 4.59
N CYS A 29 13.29 1.72 4.11
CA CYS A 29 12.96 2.50 2.91
C CYS A 29 13.19 4.01 3.14
N GLY A 30 13.29 4.45 4.39
CA GLY A 30 13.46 5.83 4.81
C GLY A 30 12.16 6.63 4.74
N LEU A 31 11.03 5.97 4.98
CA LEU A 31 9.71 6.59 5.18
C LEU A 31 9.56 7.05 6.63
N ALA A 32 8.67 8.01 6.86
CA ALA A 32 8.27 8.35 8.22
C ALA A 32 7.37 7.23 8.77
N ASN A 33 7.20 7.16 10.08
CA ASN A 33 6.17 6.31 10.66
C ASN A 33 4.81 6.88 10.24
N ILE A 34 3.99 6.05 9.62
CA ILE A 34 2.65 6.40 9.15
C ILE A 34 1.69 5.53 9.96
N ASP A 35 0.73 6.18 10.61
CA ASP A 35 -0.37 5.51 11.30
C ASP A 35 -1.33 4.91 10.27
N PHE A 36 -1.79 3.69 10.52
CA PHE A 36 -2.64 2.95 9.59
C PHE A 36 -4.05 3.55 9.46
N LEU A 37 -4.59 4.17 10.50
CA LEU A 37 -5.87 4.89 10.43
C LEU A 37 -5.69 6.19 9.64
N ASP A 38 -4.64 6.96 9.92
CA ASP A 38 -4.37 8.19 9.17
C ASP A 38 -4.18 7.89 7.67
N LEU A 39 -3.46 6.81 7.34
CA LEU A 39 -3.28 6.39 5.95
C LEU A 39 -4.59 5.99 5.28
N GLN A 40 -5.45 5.25 6.00
CA GLN A 40 -6.77 4.86 5.52
C GLN A 40 -7.62 6.10 5.23
N ASP A 41 -7.69 7.04 6.18
CA ASP A 41 -8.43 8.29 6.02
C ASP A 41 -7.92 9.11 4.83
N MET A 42 -6.60 9.20 4.65
CA MET A 42 -6.00 9.91 3.51
C MET A 42 -6.37 9.29 2.15
N LEU A 43 -6.45 7.96 2.07
CA LEU A 43 -6.75 7.25 0.82
C LEU A 43 -8.25 7.28 0.48
N GLU A 44 -9.11 7.17 1.50
CA GLU A 44 -10.56 7.19 1.37
C GLU A 44 -11.12 8.61 1.14
N ASN A 45 -10.35 9.65 1.46
CA ASN A 45 -10.72 11.03 1.19
C ASN A 45 -10.83 11.31 -0.32
N ASN A 46 -12.05 11.69 -0.73
CA ASN A 46 -12.38 12.07 -2.12
C ASN A 46 -12.70 13.57 -2.26
N GLN A 47 -12.59 14.36 -1.19
CA GLN A 47 -12.80 15.82 -1.20
C GLN A 47 -11.52 16.57 -1.54
N GLU A 48 -10.39 16.07 -1.06
CA GLU A 48 -9.04 16.55 -1.33
C GLU A 48 -8.02 15.40 -1.29
N VAL A 49 -6.80 15.65 -1.76
CA VAL A 49 -5.68 14.73 -1.57
C VAL A 49 -4.80 15.35 -0.50
N PRO A 50 -4.73 14.77 0.71
CA PRO A 50 -3.89 15.31 1.77
C PRO A 50 -2.44 15.47 1.32
N GLN A 51 -1.81 16.59 1.68
CA GLN A 51 -0.45 16.90 1.23
C GLN A 51 0.56 15.82 1.65
N GLU A 52 0.35 15.21 2.82
CA GLU A 52 1.17 14.10 3.33
C GLU A 52 1.15 12.89 2.37
N LEU A 53 -0.02 12.56 1.81
CA LEU A 53 -0.15 11.50 0.82
C LEU A 53 0.56 11.88 -0.48
N VAL A 54 0.46 13.13 -0.94
CA VAL A 54 1.19 13.63 -2.12
C VAL A 54 2.70 13.52 -1.90
N ASP A 55 3.19 13.94 -0.75
CA ASP A 55 4.60 13.91 -0.39
C ASP A 55 5.12 12.47 -0.30
N LEU A 56 4.32 11.53 0.21
CA LEU A 56 4.63 10.10 0.20
C LEU A 56 4.83 9.57 -1.23
N HIS A 57 3.90 9.87 -2.15
CA HIS A 57 4.01 9.46 -3.55
C HIS A 57 5.26 10.03 -4.21
N ILE A 58 5.51 11.34 -4.04
CA ILE A 58 6.70 12.01 -4.58
C ILE A 58 7.97 11.39 -4.03
N LYS A 59 8.01 11.10 -2.72
CA LYS A 59 9.18 10.51 -2.05
C LYS A 59 9.48 9.12 -2.60
N LEU A 60 8.47 8.27 -2.78
CA LEU A 60 8.62 6.93 -3.35
C LEU A 60 9.09 6.98 -4.80
N LEU A 61 8.51 7.87 -5.62
CA LEU A 61 8.93 8.10 -7.00
C LEU A 61 10.40 8.54 -7.10
N ARG A 62 10.81 9.50 -6.27
CA ARG A 62 12.20 10.00 -6.23
C ARG A 62 13.18 8.91 -5.80
N LYS A 63 12.81 8.10 -4.79
CA LYS A 63 13.61 6.94 -4.36
C LYS A 63 13.72 5.88 -5.45
N ALA A 64 12.70 5.73 -6.30
CA ALA A 64 12.72 4.90 -7.51
C ALA A 64 13.38 5.58 -8.74
N ARG A 65 14.26 6.57 -8.51
CA ARG A 65 15.02 7.31 -9.53
C ARG A 65 14.17 8.06 -10.56
N LYS A 66 12.95 8.45 -10.21
CA LYS A 66 12.13 9.33 -11.04
C LYS A 66 12.36 10.78 -10.62
N SER A 67 12.63 11.68 -11.56
CA SER A 67 12.66 13.12 -11.30
C SER A 67 11.24 13.66 -11.33
N VAL A 68 10.73 14.12 -10.19
CA VAL A 68 9.34 14.56 -10.00
C VAL A 68 9.32 15.85 -9.19
N SER A 69 8.70 16.90 -9.76
CA SER A 69 8.37 18.13 -9.04
C SER A 69 7.02 18.01 -8.35
N SER A 70 6.80 18.83 -7.32
CA SER A 70 5.55 18.91 -6.56
C SER A 70 4.33 19.16 -7.44
N GLU A 71 4.46 19.94 -8.50
CA GLU A 71 3.33 20.33 -9.37
C GLU A 71 3.01 19.27 -10.43
N ARG A 72 3.91 18.31 -10.64
CA ARG A 72 3.84 17.32 -11.74
C ARG A 72 3.73 15.88 -11.24
N TRP A 73 3.46 15.68 -9.95
CA TRP A 73 3.40 14.35 -9.35
C TRP A 73 2.32 13.47 -9.97
N GLU A 74 1.11 13.99 -10.24
CA GLU A 74 0.04 13.21 -10.89
C GLU A 74 0.47 12.74 -12.29
N ARG A 75 1.17 13.58 -13.06
CA ARG A 75 1.69 13.18 -14.37
C ARG A 75 2.72 12.06 -14.26
N ALA A 76 3.52 12.05 -13.19
CA ALA A 76 4.46 10.97 -12.92
C ALA A 76 3.72 9.67 -12.52
N ILE A 77 2.65 9.77 -11.74
CA ILE A 77 1.77 8.64 -11.40
C ILE A 77 1.09 8.07 -12.63
N ILE A 78 0.49 8.91 -13.49
CA ILE A 78 -0.11 8.46 -14.76
C ILE A 78 0.90 7.66 -15.60
N LYS A 79 2.12 8.20 -15.76
CA LYS A 79 3.19 7.51 -16.48
C LYS A 79 3.57 6.18 -15.84
N LEU A 80 3.54 6.09 -14.50
CA LEU A 80 3.76 4.85 -13.79
C LEU A 80 2.62 3.85 -14.05
N CYS A 81 1.37 4.27 -13.93
CA CYS A 81 0.19 3.44 -14.18
C CYS A 81 0.21 2.80 -15.57
N HIS A 82 0.66 3.53 -16.61
CA HIS A 82 0.83 2.95 -17.95
C HIS A 82 1.78 1.74 -18.00
N GLY A 83 2.64 1.55 -16.99
CA GLY A 83 3.51 0.39 -16.86
C GLY A 83 2.87 -0.87 -16.28
N PHE A 84 1.77 -0.76 -15.52
CA PHE A 84 1.13 -1.91 -14.85
C PHE A 84 -0.39 -2.00 -15.02
N CYS A 85 -1.10 -0.87 -15.20
CA CYS A 85 -2.53 -0.82 -15.42
C CYS A 85 -2.95 0.43 -16.23
N SER A 86 -3.24 0.24 -17.51
CA SER A 86 -3.72 1.32 -18.40
C SER A 86 -5.08 1.89 -17.97
N GLN A 87 -5.91 1.11 -17.28
CA GLN A 87 -7.20 1.57 -16.76
C GLN A 87 -7.01 2.59 -15.63
N ASP A 88 -6.09 2.32 -14.70
CA ASP A 88 -5.76 3.27 -13.62
C ASP A 88 -5.15 4.55 -14.19
N ALA A 89 -4.30 4.42 -15.23
CA ALA A 89 -3.72 5.57 -15.91
C ALA A 89 -4.80 6.47 -16.52
N TRP A 90 -5.72 5.87 -17.29
CA TRP A 90 -6.84 6.58 -17.91
C TRP A 90 -7.76 7.23 -16.87
N GLU A 91 -8.03 6.53 -15.77
CA GLU A 91 -8.89 7.06 -14.70
C GLU A 91 -8.30 8.34 -14.10
N ILE A 92 -7.00 8.36 -13.80
CA ILE A 92 -6.33 9.54 -13.25
C ILE A 92 -6.23 10.65 -14.31
N GLU A 93 -5.95 10.32 -15.57
CA GLU A 93 -5.95 11.30 -16.68
C GLU A 93 -7.32 11.98 -16.83
N ARG A 94 -8.41 11.24 -16.62
CA ARG A 94 -9.77 11.71 -16.84
C ARG A 94 -10.35 12.47 -15.64
N PHE A 95 -10.09 11.99 -14.42
CA PHE A 95 -10.77 12.47 -13.21
C PHE A 95 -9.81 13.08 -12.17
N GLY A 96 -8.50 12.94 -12.35
CA GLY A 96 -7.47 13.30 -11.37
C GLY A 96 -7.37 12.26 -10.24
N TYR A 97 -6.24 12.25 -9.52
CA TYR A 97 -6.01 11.27 -8.46
C TYR A 97 -7.06 11.39 -7.34
N LYS A 98 -7.46 12.63 -7.03
CA LYS A 98 -8.48 12.96 -6.02
C LYS A 98 -9.79 12.18 -6.16
N LYS A 99 -10.23 11.95 -7.41
CA LYS A 99 -11.51 11.30 -7.73
C LYS A 99 -11.33 9.88 -8.28
N ALA A 100 -10.10 9.36 -8.28
CA ALA A 100 -9.83 7.98 -8.66
C ALA A 100 -10.47 7.01 -7.64
N ARG A 101 -10.78 5.79 -8.09
CA ARG A 101 -11.31 4.75 -7.20
C ARG A 101 -10.30 4.41 -6.13
N LEU A 102 -10.79 4.02 -4.95
CA LEU A 102 -9.93 3.58 -3.87
C LEU A 102 -9.01 2.44 -4.29
N SER A 103 -9.54 1.45 -5.03
CA SER A 103 -8.75 0.33 -5.58
C SER A 103 -7.58 0.80 -6.45
N SER A 104 -7.77 1.87 -7.23
CA SER A 104 -6.72 2.46 -8.08
C SER A 104 -5.67 3.13 -7.20
N LYS A 105 -6.09 3.95 -6.22
CA LYS A 105 -5.18 4.61 -5.26
C LYS A 105 -4.33 3.58 -4.49
N LEU A 106 -4.95 2.50 -4.01
CA LEU A 106 -4.27 1.41 -3.32
C LEU A 106 -3.28 0.68 -4.21
N ARG A 107 -3.67 0.32 -5.44
CA ARG A 107 -2.76 -0.36 -6.38
C ARG A 107 -1.55 0.49 -6.73
N ILE A 108 -1.75 1.80 -6.93
CA ILE A 108 -0.68 2.76 -7.19
C ILE A 108 0.30 2.83 -6.01
N LEU A 109 -0.21 2.97 -4.79
CA LEU A 109 0.64 3.06 -3.61
C LEU A 109 1.41 1.76 -3.38
N LYS A 110 0.74 0.61 -3.51
CA LYS A 110 1.37 -0.72 -3.45
C LYS A 110 2.51 -0.82 -4.47
N GLU A 111 2.25 -0.50 -5.75
CA GLU A 111 3.27 -0.56 -6.80
C GLU A 111 4.46 0.35 -6.47
N LEU A 112 4.21 1.57 -6.00
CA LEU A 112 5.28 2.49 -5.59
C LEU A 112 6.16 1.93 -4.47
N LEU A 113 5.58 1.17 -3.54
CA LEU A 113 6.32 0.51 -2.46
C LEU A 113 7.09 -0.71 -2.98
N GLU A 114 6.48 -1.54 -3.83
CA GLU A 114 7.11 -2.72 -4.42
C GLU A 114 8.31 -2.35 -5.30
N MET A 115 8.18 -1.29 -6.11
CA MET A 115 9.26 -0.72 -6.91
C MET A 115 10.52 -0.36 -6.10
N GLN A 116 10.40 -0.15 -4.79
CA GLN A 116 11.57 0.16 -3.96
C GLN A 116 12.56 -1.00 -3.94
N PHE A 117 12.09 -2.26 -4.00
CA PHE A 117 12.96 -3.45 -4.05
C PHE A 117 13.84 -3.49 -5.30
N ASP A 118 13.43 -2.82 -6.39
CA ASP A 118 14.17 -2.82 -7.64
C ASP A 118 15.01 -1.56 -7.86
N TYR A 119 14.43 -0.39 -7.59
CA TYR A 119 14.99 0.88 -8.05
C TYR A 119 15.64 1.71 -6.95
N ASN A 120 15.28 1.50 -5.68
CA ASN A 120 15.88 2.18 -4.55
C ASN A 120 17.13 1.41 -4.09
N ALA A 121 18.26 1.69 -4.73
CA ALA A 121 19.51 0.96 -4.53
C ALA A 121 19.97 0.90 -3.06
N LYS A 122 19.78 1.98 -2.28
CA LYS A 122 20.15 1.98 -0.86
C LYS A 122 19.29 1.00 -0.07
N PHE A 123 17.97 1.05 -0.26
CA PHE A 123 17.03 0.11 0.36
C PHE A 123 17.34 -1.33 -0.06
N LYS A 124 17.45 -1.59 -1.37
CA LYS A 124 17.76 -2.91 -1.91
C LYS A 124 19.04 -3.50 -1.32
N ASN A 125 20.09 -2.70 -1.17
CA ASN A 125 21.35 -3.15 -0.58
C ASN A 125 21.20 -3.55 0.89
N GLU A 126 20.33 -2.89 1.67
CA GLU A 126 20.04 -3.30 3.04
C GLU A 126 19.19 -4.58 3.08
N ILE A 127 18.15 -4.67 2.26
CA ILE A 127 17.27 -5.85 2.16
C ILE A 127 18.05 -7.10 1.76
N ASN A 128 19.00 -6.99 0.83
CA ASN A 128 19.82 -8.12 0.37
C ASN A 128 20.77 -8.68 1.44
N LYS A 129 20.94 -8.00 2.59
CA LYS A 129 21.70 -8.53 3.73
C LYS A 129 20.87 -9.44 4.62
N LEU A 130 19.55 -9.38 4.51
CA LEU A 130 18.62 -10.14 5.33
C LEU A 130 18.47 -11.56 4.79
N SER A 131 18.36 -12.51 5.70
CA SER A 131 18.00 -13.89 5.40
C SER A 131 16.55 -14.01 4.93
N ALA A 132 16.23 -15.12 4.29
CA ALA A 132 14.87 -15.38 3.84
C ALA A 132 13.87 -15.46 5.01
N ASP A 133 14.32 -15.87 6.20
CA ASP A 133 13.48 -15.93 7.40
C ASP A 133 13.20 -14.55 7.97
N GLU A 134 14.19 -13.65 7.96
CA GLU A 134 13.99 -12.24 8.35
C GLU A 134 13.05 -11.51 7.37
N LEU A 135 13.07 -11.87 6.09
CA LEU A 135 12.21 -11.25 5.06
C LEU A 135 10.77 -11.74 5.12
N ARG A 136 10.50 -12.98 5.53
CA ARG A 136 9.13 -13.52 5.58
C ARG A 136 8.39 -13.07 6.83
N THR A 137 7.16 -12.59 6.66
CA THR A 137 6.23 -12.47 7.78
C THR A 137 5.72 -13.87 8.09
N GLN A 138 5.71 -14.23 9.37
CA GLN A 138 5.16 -15.50 9.83
C GLN A 138 3.73 -15.28 10.30
N PRO A 139 2.81 -16.24 10.06
CA PRO A 139 1.47 -16.15 10.61
C PRO A 139 1.52 -16.25 12.14
N LEU A 140 0.54 -15.64 12.82
CA LEU A 140 0.30 -15.84 14.26
C LEU A 140 0.06 -17.32 14.58
N GLY A 141 -0.59 -18.03 13.67
CA GLY A 141 -0.91 -19.44 13.83
C GLY A 141 -2.08 -19.86 12.95
N LYS A 142 -2.59 -21.07 13.22
CA LYS A 142 -3.77 -21.63 12.56
C LYS A 142 -4.83 -22.02 13.58
N ASP A 143 -6.11 -21.90 13.21
CA ASP A 143 -7.20 -22.43 14.02
C ASP A 143 -7.50 -23.92 13.73
N ARG A 144 -8.47 -24.50 14.44
CA ARG A 144 -8.87 -25.90 14.29
C ARG A 144 -9.44 -26.26 12.92
N HIS A 145 -9.88 -25.27 12.13
CA HIS A 145 -10.40 -25.45 10.78
C HIS A 145 -9.31 -25.23 9.73
N GLY A 146 -8.08 -24.89 10.14
CA GLY A 146 -6.96 -24.68 9.23
C GLY A 146 -6.80 -23.25 8.73
N HIS A 147 -7.68 -22.31 9.11
CA HIS A 147 -7.54 -20.91 8.74
C HIS A 147 -6.26 -20.33 9.35
N VAL A 148 -5.58 -19.47 8.59
CA VAL A 148 -4.31 -18.85 8.97
C VAL A 148 -4.56 -17.43 9.44
N TYR A 149 -3.94 -17.04 10.55
CA TYR A 149 -4.10 -15.71 11.12
C TYR A 149 -2.82 -14.89 10.96
N TRP A 150 -2.96 -13.65 10.50
CA TRP A 150 -1.88 -12.70 10.27
C TRP A 150 -2.05 -11.48 11.17
N PHE A 151 -0.94 -10.94 11.63
CA PHE A 151 -0.91 -9.76 12.50
C PHE A 151 -0.07 -8.66 11.88
N GLN A 152 -0.56 -7.43 12.00
CA GLN A 152 0.18 -6.22 11.67
C GLN A 152 -0.05 -5.19 12.77
N SER A 153 0.99 -4.43 13.06
CA SER A 153 0.90 -3.27 13.95
C SER A 153 1.73 -2.10 13.44
N ASP A 154 1.30 -0.88 13.76
CA ASP A 154 2.10 0.31 13.55
C ASP A 154 2.68 0.87 14.86
N ASN A 155 3.47 1.94 14.74
CA ASN A 155 4.11 2.61 15.87
C ASN A 155 3.12 3.34 16.79
N SER A 156 1.89 3.56 16.35
CA SER A 156 0.79 4.17 17.13
C SER A 156 -0.05 3.12 17.86
N CYS A 157 0.34 1.85 17.80
CA CYS A 157 -0.39 0.72 18.36
C CYS A 157 -1.75 0.45 17.67
N GLN A 158 -1.93 0.86 16.42
CA GLN A 158 -3.00 0.30 15.61
C GLN A 158 -2.68 -1.16 15.34
N ILE A 159 -3.65 -2.03 15.60
CA ILE A 159 -3.52 -3.47 15.38
C ILE A 159 -4.43 -3.89 14.25
N ARG A 160 -4.02 -4.90 13.48
CA ARG A 160 -4.87 -5.53 12.47
C ARG A 160 -4.63 -7.04 12.51
N VAL A 161 -5.72 -7.80 12.62
CA VAL A 161 -5.69 -9.26 12.54
C VAL A 161 -6.49 -9.71 11.34
N TYR A 162 -5.85 -10.47 10.46
CA TYR A 162 -6.48 -11.00 9.26
C TYR A 162 -6.60 -12.51 9.32
N LYS A 163 -7.73 -13.02 8.84
CA LYS A 163 -7.98 -14.44 8.63
C LYS A 163 -7.88 -14.74 7.14
N GLU A 164 -6.98 -15.65 6.80
CA GLU A 164 -6.86 -16.27 5.48
C GLU A 164 -7.48 -17.66 5.52
N ASP A 165 -8.29 -17.98 4.52
CA ASP A 165 -8.75 -19.33 4.22
C ASP A 165 -7.96 -19.84 3.00
N PRO A 166 -6.99 -20.75 3.19
CA PRO A 166 -6.19 -21.27 2.08
C PRO A 166 -6.99 -22.11 1.09
N ASP A 167 -8.10 -22.73 1.53
CA ASP A 167 -8.89 -23.63 0.69
C ASP A 167 -9.88 -22.82 -0.18
N GLU A 168 -10.46 -21.76 0.38
CA GLU A 168 -11.35 -20.85 -0.37
C GLU A 168 -10.61 -19.67 -1.03
N GLU A 169 -9.30 -19.55 -0.82
CA GLU A 169 -8.47 -18.42 -1.26
C GLU A 169 -9.03 -17.05 -0.82
N THR A 170 -9.68 -17.02 0.35
CA THR A 170 -10.28 -15.79 0.90
C THR A 170 -9.41 -15.16 1.98
N TRP A 171 -9.58 -13.85 2.14
CA TRP A 171 -8.85 -13.07 3.13
C TRP A 171 -9.75 -11.98 3.71
N SER A 172 -9.76 -11.83 5.03
CA SER A 172 -10.67 -10.91 5.73
C SER A 172 -10.05 -10.33 6.99
N LEU A 173 -10.30 -9.04 7.26
CA LEU A 173 -9.97 -8.40 8.54
C LEU A 173 -10.96 -8.87 9.60
N VAL A 174 -10.46 -9.44 10.70
CA VAL A 174 -11.28 -10.01 11.79
C VAL A 174 -11.14 -9.26 13.11
N ALA A 175 -10.11 -8.40 13.27
CA ALA A 175 -9.98 -7.49 14.40
C ALA A 175 -9.13 -6.27 14.04
N LYS A 176 -9.45 -5.10 14.63
CA LYS A 176 -8.69 -3.85 14.57
C LYS A 176 -8.91 -3.05 15.86
#